data_AF-A0A535XUM8-F1
#
_entry.id   AF-A0A535XUM8-F1
#
_cell.length_a   1.000
_cell.length_b   1.000
_cell.length_c   1.000
_cell.angle_alpha   90.00
_cell.angle_beta   90.00
_cell.angle_gamma   90.00
#
_symmetry.space_group_name_H-M   'P 1'
#
loop_
_entity.id
_entity.type
_entity.pdbx_description
1 polymer ?
#
loop_
_entity_poly.entity_id
_entity_poly.type
_entity_poly.pdbx_seq_one_letter_code
_entity_poly.pdbx_strand_id
1 'polypeptide(L)'
;MPTDTADHLATMDRAARQSGCGVPWQLLAAIARVESDFGRNMATSSAGAIGYGQFLPSSWQAFGSDGNAYDYRDALPAIAQYLCRAGLARDPRRALFAYNHADWYVDLVLDLAVRYDRMAPGAPVPEVLSVGPAAEPVHPLHYAVATPTPLWLTVPWRGRKAGAPISPASLASTTLEMLRGTFGLSGGLPDDAMPESSELGELANRAWPAGLLALPEQAAEWTVDGIRLHLQRGQPVVALLDGRALPGHPASDGSGDQPVVVIGTTTDELIYADPSFSSSLGYGLVLADADFLASWRAATLPRRALAFTSRPRPQARQAHMHDAEPPPVIPRLTATPRPTPTLSPSPLPTVQPTPSAVAVVLQTSVAMPPPNTDDEADSSWVILAAAGALLVVTFLFRRRRAHR
;
A
#
# COMPACT_ATOMS: atom_id res chain seq x y z
N MET A 1 9.79 -27.57 -22.63
CA MET A 1 9.49 -27.11 -21.25
C MET A 1 10.79 -26.83 -20.54
N PRO A 2 10.92 -25.71 -19.83
CA PRO A 2 11.88 -25.63 -18.73
C PRO A 2 11.68 -26.86 -17.85
N THR A 3 12.71 -27.67 -17.70
CA THR A 3 12.66 -28.86 -16.84
C THR A 3 12.76 -28.47 -15.36
N ASP A 4 13.13 -27.22 -15.07
CA ASP A 4 13.27 -26.66 -13.74
C ASP A 4 12.55 -25.30 -13.65
N THR A 5 11.43 -25.26 -12.93
CA THR A 5 10.65 -24.05 -12.68
C THR A 5 11.39 -23.03 -11.82
N ALA A 6 12.26 -23.48 -10.91
CA ALA A 6 13.03 -22.59 -10.05
C ALA A 6 14.09 -21.83 -10.85
N ASP A 7 14.80 -22.52 -11.76
CA ASP A 7 15.72 -21.88 -12.71
C ASP A 7 14.99 -20.89 -13.63
N HIS A 8 13.75 -21.23 -14.00
CA HIS A 8 12.95 -20.35 -14.85
C HIS A 8 12.59 -19.03 -14.15
N LEU A 9 12.07 -19.10 -12.93
CA LEU A 9 11.78 -17.91 -12.12
C LEU A 9 13.06 -17.12 -11.83
N ALA A 10 14.16 -17.80 -11.49
CA ALA A 10 15.44 -17.14 -11.23
C ALA A 10 15.95 -16.40 -12.47
N THR A 11 15.71 -16.94 -13.67
CA THR A 11 16.04 -16.28 -14.93
C THR A 11 15.17 -15.06 -15.19
N MET A 12 13.86 -15.12 -14.94
CA MET A 12 12.96 -13.96 -15.04
C MET A 12 13.39 -12.84 -14.08
N ASP A 13 13.65 -13.16 -12.82
CA ASP A 13 14.10 -12.20 -11.82
C ASP A 13 15.46 -11.58 -12.20
N ARG A 14 16.39 -12.39 -12.71
CA ARG A 14 17.68 -11.89 -13.20
C ARG A 14 17.52 -10.95 -14.39
N ALA A 15 16.71 -11.33 -15.39
CA ALA A 15 16.44 -10.49 -16.57
C ALA A 15 15.76 -9.17 -16.18
N ALA A 16 14.78 -9.21 -15.27
CA ALA A 16 14.13 -8.05 -14.69
C ALA A 16 15.15 -7.09 -14.04
N ARG A 17 15.99 -7.60 -13.14
CA ARG A 17 17.03 -6.81 -12.45
C ARG A 17 18.08 -6.23 -13.39
N GLN A 18 18.46 -6.97 -14.42
CA GLN A 18 19.49 -6.56 -15.38
C GLN A 18 18.96 -5.61 -16.48
N SER A 19 17.64 -5.47 -16.63
CA SER A 19 17.01 -4.64 -17.66
C SER A 19 17.36 -3.14 -17.56
N GLY A 20 17.63 -2.65 -16.34
CA GLY A 20 17.98 -1.25 -16.09
C GLY A 20 16.82 -0.24 -16.20
N CYS A 21 15.63 -0.65 -16.69
CA CYS A 21 14.46 0.22 -16.83
C CYS A 21 13.30 -0.14 -15.88
N GLY A 22 13.50 -1.09 -14.97
CA GLY A 22 12.51 -1.45 -13.96
C GLY A 22 11.41 -2.40 -14.45
N VAL A 23 11.70 -3.28 -15.43
CA VAL A 23 10.79 -4.35 -15.83
C VAL A 23 10.56 -5.29 -14.63
N PRO A 24 9.33 -5.50 -14.15
CA PRO A 24 9.07 -6.46 -13.09
C PRO A 24 9.07 -7.90 -13.64
N TRP A 25 9.57 -8.86 -12.88
CA TRP A 25 9.62 -10.27 -13.31
C TRP A 25 8.22 -10.81 -13.60
N GLN A 26 7.20 -10.30 -12.89
CA GLN A 26 5.79 -10.62 -13.09
C GLN A 26 5.33 -10.31 -14.51
N LEU A 27 5.83 -9.22 -15.11
CA LEU A 27 5.50 -8.86 -16.48
C LEU A 27 6.18 -9.81 -17.48
N LEU A 28 7.43 -10.19 -17.22
CA LEU A 28 8.13 -11.20 -18.02
C LEU A 28 7.43 -12.56 -17.95
N ALA A 29 6.97 -12.96 -16.77
CA ALA A 29 6.17 -14.17 -16.57
C ALA A 29 4.84 -14.11 -17.33
N ALA A 30 4.18 -12.94 -17.34
CA ALA A 30 2.93 -12.76 -18.06
C ALA A 30 3.10 -12.88 -19.58
N ILE A 31 4.12 -12.22 -20.14
CA ILE A 31 4.45 -12.35 -21.58
C ILE A 31 4.80 -13.80 -21.89
N ALA A 32 5.66 -14.44 -21.10
CA ALA A 32 6.01 -15.85 -21.26
C ALA A 32 4.81 -16.80 -21.30
N ARG A 33 3.82 -16.58 -20.42
CA ARG A 33 2.56 -17.34 -20.40
C ARG A 33 1.77 -17.15 -21.68
N VAL A 34 1.63 -15.91 -22.13
CA VAL A 34 0.79 -15.55 -23.28
C VAL A 34 1.43 -15.98 -24.60
N GLU A 35 2.74 -15.79 -24.76
CA GLU A 35 3.43 -16.06 -26.03
C GLU A 35 3.61 -17.55 -26.30
N SER A 36 4.01 -18.33 -25.31
CA SER A 36 4.36 -19.74 -25.53
C SER A 36 3.93 -20.68 -24.41
N ASP A 37 3.15 -20.19 -23.45
CA ASP A 37 2.81 -20.92 -22.22
C ASP A 37 4.08 -21.47 -21.54
N PHE A 38 5.05 -20.57 -21.32
CA PHE A 38 6.38 -20.88 -20.76
C PHE A 38 7.16 -21.92 -21.59
N GLY A 39 7.11 -21.79 -22.92
CA GLY A 39 7.79 -22.69 -23.84
C GLY A 39 7.10 -24.04 -24.05
N ARG A 40 5.81 -24.15 -23.68
CA ARG A 40 4.97 -25.32 -24.03
C ARG A 40 4.56 -25.35 -25.50
N ASN A 41 4.35 -24.18 -26.09
CA ASN A 41 4.05 -24.02 -27.49
C ASN A 41 4.92 -22.91 -28.10
N MET A 42 6.04 -23.30 -28.72
CA MET A 42 6.94 -22.38 -29.43
C MET A 42 6.86 -22.58 -30.95
N ALA A 43 5.74 -23.12 -31.43
CA ALA A 43 5.55 -23.28 -32.87
C ALA A 43 5.54 -21.91 -33.55
N THR A 44 6.19 -21.82 -34.71
CA THR A 44 6.20 -20.60 -35.49
C THR A 44 4.77 -20.19 -35.81
N SER A 45 4.41 -18.94 -35.48
CA SER A 45 3.05 -18.44 -35.73
C SER A 45 2.81 -18.23 -37.22
N SER A 46 1.54 -18.03 -37.61
CA SER A 46 1.18 -17.64 -38.98
C SER A 46 1.82 -16.32 -39.42
N ALA A 47 2.18 -15.45 -38.47
CA ALA A 47 2.90 -14.20 -38.72
C ALA A 47 4.42 -14.38 -38.78
N GLY A 48 4.94 -15.60 -38.63
CA GLY A 48 6.37 -15.90 -38.66
C GLY A 48 7.10 -15.65 -37.34
N ALA A 49 6.37 -15.44 -36.24
CA ALA A 49 6.95 -15.24 -34.91
C ALA A 49 7.55 -16.55 -34.37
N ILE A 50 8.70 -16.48 -33.71
CA ILE A 50 9.51 -17.65 -33.32
C ILE A 50 9.85 -17.69 -31.83
N GLY A 51 10.00 -18.91 -31.32
CA GLY A 51 10.68 -19.18 -30.05
C GLY A 51 9.86 -18.85 -28.80
N TYR A 52 10.57 -18.81 -27.67
CA TYR A 52 9.99 -18.68 -26.34
C TYR A 52 9.16 -17.39 -26.17
N GLY A 53 9.66 -16.27 -26.71
CA GLY A 53 8.98 -14.98 -26.66
C GLY A 53 8.15 -14.64 -27.90
N GLN A 54 7.99 -15.57 -28.85
CA GLN A 54 7.34 -15.34 -30.15
C GLN A 54 7.81 -14.03 -30.81
N PHE A 55 9.12 -13.88 -30.98
CA PHE A 55 9.68 -12.72 -31.66
C PHE A 55 9.49 -12.81 -33.17
N LEU A 56 9.19 -11.69 -33.83
CA LEU A 56 9.45 -11.61 -35.27
C LEU A 56 10.97 -11.72 -35.55
N PRO A 57 11.40 -12.31 -36.68
CA PRO A 57 12.82 -12.50 -36.96
C PRO A 57 13.66 -11.21 -36.88
N SER A 58 13.12 -10.08 -37.33
CA SER A 58 13.79 -8.77 -37.25
C SER A 58 13.93 -8.27 -35.80
N SER A 59 12.95 -8.53 -34.95
CA SER A 59 13.02 -8.21 -33.52
C SER A 59 14.03 -9.12 -32.82
N TRP A 60 14.07 -10.41 -33.15
CA TRP A 60 15.10 -11.31 -32.62
C TRP A 60 16.51 -10.87 -33.02
N GLN A 61 16.71 -10.46 -34.28
CA GLN A 61 17.99 -9.90 -34.72
C GLN A 61 18.41 -8.66 -33.93
N ALA A 62 17.46 -7.83 -33.51
CA ALA A 62 17.74 -6.60 -32.77
C ALA A 62 18.01 -6.82 -31.26
N PHE A 63 17.37 -7.81 -30.64
CA PHE A 63 17.38 -7.97 -29.18
C PHE A 63 17.93 -9.32 -28.67
N GLY A 64 17.98 -10.34 -29.52
CA GLY A 64 18.34 -11.72 -29.16
C GLY A 64 19.83 -11.95 -28.86
N SER A 65 20.70 -10.98 -29.12
CA SER A 65 22.14 -11.01 -28.80
C SER A 65 22.86 -12.29 -29.29
N ASP A 66 22.55 -12.72 -30.52
CA ASP A 66 23.06 -13.96 -31.15
C ASP A 66 22.76 -15.27 -30.38
N GLY A 67 21.88 -15.22 -29.38
CA GLY A 67 21.43 -16.38 -28.62
C GLY A 67 20.44 -17.27 -29.37
N ASN A 68 19.83 -18.19 -28.64
CA ASN A 68 18.79 -19.09 -29.14
C ASN A 68 17.38 -18.60 -28.78
N ALA A 69 16.57 -18.21 -29.77
CA ALA A 69 15.20 -17.76 -29.57
C ALA A 69 14.30 -18.78 -28.85
N TYR A 70 14.65 -20.06 -28.91
CA TYR A 70 13.92 -21.17 -28.29
C TYR A 70 14.43 -21.51 -26.88
N ASP A 71 15.49 -20.85 -26.40
CA ASP A 71 15.96 -20.95 -25.03
C ASP A 71 15.45 -19.73 -24.23
N TYR A 72 14.72 -20.00 -23.14
CA TYR A 72 14.19 -18.94 -22.28
C TYR A 72 15.31 -18.13 -21.61
N ARG A 73 16.51 -18.70 -21.44
CA ARG A 73 17.67 -18.01 -20.86
C ARG A 73 18.17 -16.88 -21.76
N ASP A 74 17.98 -17.00 -23.07
CA ASP A 74 18.32 -15.96 -24.04
C ASP A 74 17.11 -15.07 -24.35
N ALA A 75 15.92 -15.67 -24.43
CA ALA A 75 14.71 -14.94 -24.78
C ALA A 75 14.22 -13.97 -23.68
N LEU A 76 14.31 -14.32 -22.40
CA LEU A 76 13.84 -13.44 -21.32
C LEU A 76 14.63 -12.12 -21.21
N PRO A 77 15.98 -12.12 -21.28
CA PRO A 77 16.75 -10.88 -21.42
C PRO A 77 16.36 -10.07 -22.67
N ALA A 78 16.11 -10.73 -23.81
CA ALA A 78 15.68 -10.05 -25.04
C ALA A 78 14.31 -9.37 -24.88
N ILE A 79 13.34 -10.03 -24.24
CA ILE A 79 12.01 -9.46 -23.92
C ILE A 79 12.18 -8.22 -23.03
N ALA A 80 12.99 -8.33 -21.96
CA ALA A 80 13.21 -7.22 -21.06
C ALA A 80 13.84 -6.01 -21.77
N GLN A 81 14.85 -6.23 -22.61
CA GLN A 81 15.48 -5.17 -23.41
C GLN A 81 14.51 -4.54 -24.42
N TYR A 82 13.69 -5.36 -25.09
CA TYR A 82 12.63 -4.87 -25.98
C TYR A 82 11.71 -3.90 -25.24
N LEU A 83 11.16 -4.31 -24.10
CA LEU A 83 10.24 -3.48 -23.31
C LEU A 83 10.89 -2.17 -22.85
N CYS A 84 12.15 -2.23 -22.42
CA CYS A 84 12.90 -1.03 -22.08
C CYS A 84 13.03 -0.08 -23.28
N ARG A 85 13.38 -0.60 -24.45
CA ARG A 85 13.52 0.20 -25.67
C ARG A 85 12.19 0.78 -26.14
N ALA A 86 11.09 0.05 -25.92
CA ALA A 86 9.72 0.46 -26.20
C ALA A 86 9.17 1.50 -25.20
N GLY A 87 9.90 1.78 -24.12
CA GLY A 87 9.57 2.85 -23.17
C GLY A 87 8.74 2.41 -21.98
N LEU A 88 8.81 1.14 -21.56
CA LEU A 88 8.05 0.58 -20.44
C LEU A 88 8.11 1.46 -19.18
N ALA A 89 9.29 2.02 -18.87
CA ALA A 89 9.48 2.88 -17.70
C ALA A 89 8.61 4.16 -17.69
N ARG A 90 8.11 4.59 -18.86
CA ARG A 90 7.25 5.78 -19.01
C ARG A 90 5.80 5.41 -19.28
N ASP A 91 5.59 4.41 -20.12
CA ASP A 91 4.27 3.99 -20.58
C ASP A 91 4.24 2.47 -20.80
N PRO A 92 3.87 1.71 -19.75
CA PRO A 92 3.79 0.25 -19.84
C PRO A 92 2.81 -0.23 -20.91
N ARG A 93 1.66 0.44 -21.05
CA ARG A 93 0.63 0.07 -22.02
C ARG A 93 1.15 0.22 -23.45
N ARG A 94 1.78 1.36 -23.76
CA ARG A 94 2.41 1.58 -25.07
C ARG A 94 3.54 0.60 -25.37
N ALA A 95 4.37 0.28 -24.37
CA ALA A 95 5.46 -0.67 -24.57
C ALA A 95 4.97 -2.09 -24.88
N LEU A 96 3.90 -2.53 -24.20
CA LEU A 96 3.23 -3.79 -24.49
C LEU A 96 2.50 -3.77 -25.84
N PHE A 97 1.86 -2.65 -26.18
CA PHE A 97 1.21 -2.48 -27.49
C PHE A 97 2.22 -2.51 -28.64
N ALA A 98 3.44 -2.00 -28.42
CA ALA A 98 4.52 -2.12 -29.39
C ALA A 98 4.93 -3.60 -29.59
N TYR A 99 4.98 -4.38 -28.50
CA TYR A 99 5.27 -5.81 -28.53
C TYR A 99 4.21 -6.57 -29.35
N ASN A 100 2.93 -6.29 -29.09
CA ASN A 100 1.79 -6.83 -29.83
C ASN A 100 0.69 -5.75 -29.95
N HIS A 101 0.35 -5.37 -31.17
CA HIS A 101 -0.54 -4.25 -31.51
C HIS A 101 -2.03 -4.60 -31.29
N ALA A 102 -2.38 -5.02 -30.08
CA ALA A 102 -3.72 -5.37 -29.69
C ALA A 102 -4.00 -4.97 -28.24
N ASP A 103 -5.01 -4.14 -28.03
CA ASP A 103 -5.37 -3.68 -26.68
C ASP A 103 -5.74 -4.86 -25.76
N TRP A 104 -6.44 -5.88 -26.30
CA TRP A 104 -6.76 -7.09 -25.54
C TRP A 104 -5.51 -7.83 -25.04
N TYR A 105 -4.39 -7.78 -25.78
CA TYR A 105 -3.13 -8.37 -25.36
C TYR A 105 -2.51 -7.58 -24.21
N VAL A 106 -2.51 -6.25 -24.33
CA VAL A 106 -2.00 -5.35 -23.28
C VAL A 106 -2.75 -5.59 -21.98
N ASP A 107 -4.08 -5.62 -22.04
CA ASP A 107 -4.93 -5.84 -20.87
C ASP A 107 -4.71 -7.23 -20.26
N LEU A 108 -4.65 -8.27 -21.11
CA LEU A 108 -4.38 -9.64 -20.69
C LEU A 108 -3.02 -9.78 -19.96
N VAL A 109 -1.96 -9.21 -20.53
CA VAL A 109 -0.62 -9.30 -19.97
C VAL A 109 -0.52 -8.53 -18.65
N LEU A 110 -1.10 -7.33 -18.56
CA LEU A 110 -1.11 -6.55 -17.32
C LEU A 110 -1.91 -7.22 -16.22
N ASP A 111 -3.10 -7.73 -16.54
CA ASP A 111 -3.94 -8.47 -15.60
C ASP A 111 -3.21 -9.69 -15.04
N LEU A 112 -2.57 -10.47 -15.93
CA LEU A 112 -1.78 -11.63 -15.51
C LEU A 112 -0.57 -11.26 -14.66
N ALA A 113 0.13 -10.17 -15.01
CA ALA A 113 1.27 -9.68 -14.23
C ALA A 113 0.84 -9.25 -12.82
N VAL A 114 -0.33 -8.63 -12.68
CA VAL A 114 -0.90 -8.28 -11.38
C VAL A 114 -1.26 -9.51 -10.56
N ARG A 115 -1.85 -10.55 -11.19
CA ARG A 115 -2.09 -11.83 -10.48
C ARG A 115 -0.79 -12.41 -9.92
N TYR A 116 0.29 -12.42 -10.71
CA TYR A 116 1.60 -12.87 -10.25
C TYR A 116 2.19 -12.02 -9.13
N ASP A 117 1.87 -10.71 -9.08
CA ASP A 117 2.32 -9.81 -8.01
C ASP A 117 1.57 -10.02 -6.68
N ARG A 118 0.28 -10.36 -6.76
CA ARG A 118 -0.64 -10.43 -5.61
C ARG A 118 -0.66 -11.77 -4.90
N MET A 119 0.07 -12.76 -5.37
CA MET A 119 0.09 -14.06 -4.73
C MET A 119 0.69 -14.02 -3.32
N ALA A 120 -0.02 -14.68 -2.40
CA ALA A 120 0.26 -14.67 -0.97
C ALA A 120 1.64 -15.28 -0.62
N PRO A 121 2.25 -14.87 0.51
CA PRO A 121 3.38 -15.59 1.10
C PRO A 121 3.07 -17.08 1.22
N GLY A 122 3.92 -17.92 0.64
CA GLY A 122 3.76 -19.38 0.71
C GLY A 122 2.95 -20.01 -0.43
N ALA A 123 2.44 -19.22 -1.39
CA ALA A 123 1.90 -19.77 -2.62
C ALA A 123 3.00 -20.55 -3.38
N PRO A 124 2.76 -21.81 -3.78
CA PRO A 124 3.74 -22.57 -4.55
C PRO A 124 3.93 -21.93 -5.93
N VAL A 125 5.14 -21.40 -6.16
CA VAL A 125 5.60 -20.81 -7.43
C VAL A 125 5.24 -21.65 -8.67
N PRO A 126 5.31 -23.00 -8.67
CA PRO A 126 5.03 -23.79 -9.87
C PRO A 126 3.55 -23.87 -10.28
N GLU A 127 2.63 -23.89 -9.31
CA GLU A 127 1.19 -23.89 -9.59
C GLU A 127 0.73 -22.50 -10.06
N VAL A 128 1.31 -21.47 -9.46
CA VAL A 128 1.12 -20.06 -9.80
C VAL A 128 1.42 -19.76 -11.27
N LEU A 129 2.56 -20.21 -11.81
CA LEU A 129 2.88 -20.03 -13.22
C LEU A 129 1.93 -20.83 -14.14
N SER A 130 1.12 -21.74 -13.60
CA SER A 130 0.11 -22.47 -14.37
C SER A 130 -1.26 -21.81 -14.36
N VAL A 131 -1.43 -20.69 -13.64
CA VAL A 131 -2.68 -19.93 -13.59
C VAL A 131 -2.91 -19.24 -14.94
N GLY A 132 -4.09 -19.49 -15.54
CA GLY A 132 -4.56 -18.76 -16.72
C GLY A 132 -5.20 -17.42 -16.34
N PRO A 133 -5.45 -16.53 -17.32
CA PRO A 133 -6.23 -15.32 -17.05
C PRO A 133 -7.62 -15.70 -16.51
N ALA A 134 -8.18 -14.91 -15.59
CA ALA A 134 -9.58 -15.14 -15.21
C ALA A 134 -10.49 -14.79 -16.39
N ALA A 135 -11.63 -15.46 -16.43
CA ALA A 135 -12.65 -15.20 -17.43
C ALA A 135 -13.19 -13.76 -17.36
N GLU A 136 -13.20 -13.14 -16.17
CA GLU A 136 -13.62 -11.76 -15.96
C GLU A 136 -12.75 -11.08 -14.87
N PRO A 137 -11.91 -10.08 -15.20
CA PRO A 137 -11.28 -9.23 -14.20
C PRO A 137 -12.29 -8.23 -13.63
N VAL A 138 -12.28 -8.05 -12.30
CA VAL A 138 -13.31 -7.27 -11.59
C VAL A 138 -13.25 -5.77 -11.96
N HIS A 139 -12.07 -5.20 -12.22
CA HIS A 139 -11.86 -3.87 -12.81
C HIS A 139 -10.48 -3.77 -13.53
N PRO A 140 -10.41 -3.29 -14.78
CA PRO A 140 -9.15 -3.18 -15.53
C PRO A 140 -8.25 -2.06 -15.01
N LEU A 141 -6.93 -2.26 -15.11
CA LEU A 141 -5.93 -1.27 -14.70
C LEU A 141 -5.69 -0.23 -15.79
N HIS A 142 -5.81 1.03 -15.38
CA HIS A 142 -5.49 2.19 -16.22
C HIS A 142 -4.24 2.87 -15.67
N TYR A 143 -3.27 3.10 -16.55
CA TYR A 143 -2.04 3.82 -16.24
C TYR A 143 -2.13 5.21 -16.84
N ALA A 144 -1.61 6.19 -16.12
CA ALA A 144 -1.55 7.55 -16.59
C ALA A 144 -0.64 7.62 -17.82
N VAL A 145 -1.21 8.07 -18.93
CA VAL A 145 -0.46 8.40 -20.13
C VAL A 145 0.13 9.80 -19.94
N ALA A 146 1.32 10.07 -20.45
CA ALA A 146 1.89 11.41 -20.50
C ALA A 146 1.03 12.30 -21.44
N THR A 147 -0.06 12.87 -20.91
CA THR A 147 -0.92 13.85 -21.59
C THR A 147 -0.33 15.27 -21.45
N PRO A 148 -0.87 16.31 -22.12
CA PRO A 148 -0.15 17.57 -22.25
C PRO A 148 0.08 18.37 -20.95
N THR A 149 -0.70 18.17 -19.88
CA THR A 149 -0.51 18.88 -18.60
C THR A 149 -1.01 18.12 -17.35
N PRO A 150 -0.59 16.87 -17.08
CA PRO A 150 -0.82 16.26 -15.78
C PRO A 150 0.00 17.00 -14.72
N LEU A 151 -0.60 17.29 -13.57
CA LEU A 151 0.18 17.59 -12.37
C LEU A 151 0.64 16.24 -11.81
N TRP A 152 1.94 16.00 -11.80
CA TRP A 152 2.53 14.76 -11.27
C TRP A 152 3.63 15.09 -10.27
N LEU A 153 3.42 14.74 -9.01
CA LEU A 153 4.45 14.82 -7.97
C LEU A 153 5.41 13.64 -8.14
N THR A 154 6.71 13.92 -8.16
CA THR A 154 7.75 12.89 -8.26
C THR A 154 7.87 12.11 -6.96
N VAL A 155 6.88 11.25 -6.70
CA VAL A 155 6.89 10.27 -5.62
C VAL A 155 7.62 9.03 -6.14
N PRO A 156 8.79 8.67 -5.62
CA PRO A 156 9.47 7.47 -6.10
C PRO A 156 8.65 6.24 -5.75
N TRP A 157 8.55 5.30 -6.69
CA TRP A 157 7.91 4.02 -6.42
C TRP A 157 8.62 3.28 -5.28
N ARG A 158 7.84 2.87 -4.28
CA ARG A 158 8.21 1.88 -3.27
C ARG A 158 7.02 0.92 -3.15
N GLY A 159 7.28 -0.36 -3.39
CA GLY A 159 6.29 -1.41 -3.26
C GLY A 159 6.41 -2.17 -1.96
N ARG A 160 5.37 -2.94 -1.63
CA ARG A 160 5.45 -4.00 -0.61
C ARG A 160 6.61 -4.94 -0.95
N LYS A 161 7.25 -5.50 0.07
CA LYS A 161 8.25 -6.56 -0.16
C LYS A 161 7.60 -7.75 -0.89
N ALA A 162 8.19 -8.17 -2.01
CA ALA A 162 7.70 -9.32 -2.77
C ALA A 162 7.51 -10.55 -1.87
N GLY A 163 6.33 -11.18 -1.97
CA GLY A 163 5.95 -12.32 -1.15
C GLY A 163 5.63 -12.02 0.32
N ALA A 164 5.60 -10.76 0.77
CA ALA A 164 5.08 -10.41 2.11
C ALA A 164 3.54 -10.34 2.11
N PRO A 165 2.83 -10.58 3.22
CA PRO A 165 1.37 -10.48 3.21
C PRO A 165 0.93 -9.03 2.98
N ILE A 166 -0.22 -8.85 2.33
CA ILE A 166 -0.90 -7.56 2.35
C ILE A 166 -1.50 -7.42 3.74
N SER A 167 -0.86 -6.60 4.57
CA SER A 167 -1.29 -6.35 5.95
C SER A 167 -1.32 -4.86 6.23
N PRO A 168 -2.13 -4.40 7.21
CA PRO A 168 -2.18 -3.00 7.61
C PRO A 168 -0.79 -2.38 7.84
N ALA A 169 0.06 -3.06 8.62
CA ALA A 169 1.44 -2.67 8.88
C ALA A 169 2.30 -2.57 7.60
N SER A 170 2.19 -3.53 6.67
CA SER A 170 2.94 -3.49 5.42
C SER A 170 2.51 -2.32 4.54
N LEU A 171 1.20 -2.06 4.45
CA LEU A 171 0.65 -0.97 3.63
C LEU A 171 1.08 0.40 4.16
N ALA A 172 0.98 0.60 5.47
CA ALA A 172 1.39 1.84 6.10
C ALA A 172 2.92 2.05 6.02
N SER A 173 3.73 1.00 6.17
CA SER A 173 5.19 1.08 5.99
C SER A 173 5.56 1.51 4.56
N THR A 174 5.02 0.83 3.55
CA THR A 174 5.25 1.16 2.13
C THR A 174 4.77 2.57 1.81
N THR A 175 3.64 3.00 2.38
CA THR A 175 3.13 4.38 2.25
C THR A 175 4.12 5.40 2.79
N LEU A 176 4.61 5.22 4.03
CA LEU A 176 5.57 6.15 4.63
C LEU A 176 6.89 6.19 3.85
N GLU A 177 7.36 5.07 3.30
CA GLU A 177 8.56 5.03 2.47
C GLU A 177 8.41 5.83 1.15
N MET A 178 7.26 5.69 0.46
CA MET A 178 6.95 6.51 -0.72
C MET A 178 6.95 8.01 -0.38
N LEU A 179 6.26 8.38 0.70
CA LEU A 179 6.18 9.78 1.16
C LEU A 179 7.55 10.33 1.54
N ARG A 180 8.38 9.56 2.27
CA ARG A 180 9.76 9.94 2.61
C ARG A 180 10.61 10.20 1.37
N GLY A 181 10.52 9.31 0.38
CA GLY A 181 11.24 9.44 -0.87
C GLY A 181 10.88 10.71 -1.64
N THR A 182 9.62 11.14 -1.56
CA THR A 182 9.13 12.40 -2.18
C THR A 182 9.90 13.62 -1.66
N PHE A 183 10.25 13.62 -0.38
CA PHE A 183 10.96 14.72 0.29
C PHE A 183 12.48 14.49 0.41
N GLY A 184 13.03 13.53 -0.35
CA GLY A 184 14.46 13.22 -0.33
C GLY A 184 14.97 12.63 0.98
N LEU A 185 14.08 12.13 1.85
CA LEU A 185 14.45 11.49 3.11
C LEU A 185 14.95 10.08 2.81
N SER A 186 16.24 9.86 3.05
CA SER A 186 16.94 8.60 2.78
C SER A 186 17.00 7.70 4.02
N GLY A 187 17.27 6.41 3.81
CA GLY A 187 17.31 5.40 4.87
C GLY A 187 15.94 4.79 5.19
N GLY A 188 15.94 3.64 5.87
CA GLY A 188 14.73 2.92 6.27
C GLY A 188 13.89 3.69 7.29
N LEU A 189 12.69 3.17 7.55
CA LEU A 189 11.83 3.68 8.63
C LEU A 189 12.50 3.41 10.00
N PRO A 190 12.54 4.41 10.90
CA PRO A 190 12.89 4.18 12.29
C PRO A 190 11.92 3.18 12.95
N ASP A 191 12.38 2.44 13.97
CA ASP A 191 11.54 1.49 14.71
C ASP A 191 10.28 2.17 15.28
N ASP A 192 10.43 3.37 15.84
CA ASP A 192 9.31 4.17 16.37
C ASP A 192 8.33 4.66 15.29
N ALA A 193 8.70 4.56 14.01
CA ALA A 193 7.86 4.88 12.87
C ALA A 193 7.18 3.66 12.24
N MET A 194 7.42 2.45 12.75
CA MET A 194 6.78 1.23 12.25
C MET A 194 5.29 1.24 12.64
N PRO A 195 4.38 1.26 11.66
CA PRO A 195 2.93 1.23 11.91
C PRO A 195 2.44 -0.20 12.16
N GLU A 196 1.42 -0.33 13.02
CA GLU A 196 0.73 -1.58 13.33
C GLU A 196 -0.61 -1.69 12.57
N SER A 197 -1.23 -0.57 12.20
CA SER A 197 -2.44 -0.50 11.37
C SER A 197 -2.29 0.41 10.13
N SER A 198 -3.29 0.36 9.24
CA SER A 198 -3.44 1.25 8.08
C SER A 198 -4.36 2.44 8.39
N GLU A 199 -4.76 2.64 9.64
CA GLU A 199 -5.58 3.77 10.04
C GLU A 199 -4.83 5.08 9.83
N LEU A 200 -5.50 6.08 9.24
CA LEU A 200 -4.87 7.37 8.96
C LEU A 200 -4.38 8.07 10.23
N GLY A 201 -5.08 7.91 11.36
CA GLY A 201 -4.66 8.48 12.64
C GLY A 201 -3.31 7.91 13.10
N GLU A 202 -3.12 6.60 12.99
CA GLU A 202 -1.84 5.98 13.32
C GLU A 202 -0.75 6.36 12.31
N LEU A 203 -1.07 6.34 11.01
CA LEU A 203 -0.16 6.78 9.96
C LEU A 203 0.33 8.22 10.21
N ALA A 204 -0.55 9.13 10.64
CA ALA A 204 -0.21 10.50 11.01
C ALA A 204 0.75 10.55 12.21
N ASN A 205 0.50 9.74 13.25
CA ASN A 205 1.36 9.69 14.44
C ASN A 205 2.76 9.16 14.10
N ARG A 206 2.86 8.15 13.23
CA ARG A 206 4.13 7.54 12.80
C ARG A 206 4.87 8.38 11.74
N ALA A 207 4.19 9.30 11.06
CA ALA A 207 4.80 10.21 10.09
C ALA A 207 5.88 11.11 10.73
N TRP A 208 5.67 11.57 11.95
CA TRP A 208 6.59 12.49 12.65
C TRP A 208 8.00 11.91 12.91
N PRO A 209 8.15 10.72 13.51
CA PRO A 209 9.46 10.06 13.62
C PRO A 209 10.02 9.69 12.24
N ALA A 210 9.17 9.44 11.23
CA ALA A 210 9.56 9.27 9.84
C ALA A 210 10.02 10.58 9.14
N GLY A 211 10.08 11.72 9.82
CA GLY A 211 10.54 12.99 9.25
C GLY A 211 9.49 13.69 8.38
N LEU A 212 8.23 13.28 8.49
CA LEU A 212 7.09 13.83 7.77
C LEU A 212 6.15 14.56 8.73
N LEU A 213 5.33 15.45 8.20
CA LEU A 213 4.24 16.10 8.91
C LEU A 213 2.94 15.79 8.19
N ALA A 214 2.03 15.11 8.89
CA ALA A 214 0.66 14.91 8.44
C ALA A 214 -0.16 16.19 8.66
N LEU A 215 -0.90 16.59 7.63
CA LEU A 215 -1.76 17.76 7.62
C LEU A 215 -3.21 17.28 7.59
N PRO A 216 -3.93 17.31 8.71
CA PRO A 216 -5.36 17.05 8.70
C PRO A 216 -6.08 18.17 7.95
N GLU A 217 -7.14 17.83 7.23
CA GLU A 217 -8.01 18.84 6.62
C GLU A 217 -8.87 19.50 7.70
N GLN A 218 -9.12 20.79 7.54
CA GLN A 218 -9.89 21.60 8.48
C GLN A 218 -11.41 21.36 8.35
N ALA A 219 -11.85 20.75 7.25
CA ALA A 219 -13.24 20.39 6.98
C ALA A 219 -13.59 19.03 7.59
N ALA A 220 -14.89 18.79 7.82
CA ALA A 220 -15.38 17.51 8.34
C ALA A 220 -15.12 16.33 7.37
N GLU A 221 -15.11 16.59 6.06
CA GLU A 221 -14.90 15.59 5.00
C GLU A 221 -14.08 16.14 3.82
N TRP A 222 -13.18 15.33 3.29
CA TRP A 222 -12.34 15.69 2.14
C TRP A 222 -13.09 15.68 0.82
N THR A 223 -12.70 16.58 -0.09
CA THR A 223 -13.18 16.66 -1.47
C THR A 223 -12.07 16.34 -2.47
N VAL A 224 -12.43 15.94 -3.69
CA VAL A 224 -11.47 15.79 -4.80
C VAL A 224 -10.77 17.12 -5.08
N ASP A 225 -11.49 18.24 -5.03
CA ASP A 225 -10.89 19.58 -5.18
C ASP A 225 -9.90 19.91 -4.05
N GLY A 226 -10.19 19.49 -2.83
CA GLY A 226 -9.26 19.57 -1.69
C GLY A 226 -7.97 18.79 -1.95
N ILE A 227 -8.08 17.55 -2.45
CA ILE A 227 -6.92 16.74 -2.87
C ILE A 227 -6.10 17.50 -3.92
N ARG A 228 -6.73 17.99 -4.98
CA ARG A 228 -6.06 18.74 -6.06
C ARG A 228 -5.33 19.98 -5.53
N LEU A 229 -5.93 20.71 -4.60
CA LEU A 229 -5.33 21.88 -3.97
C LEU A 229 -4.06 21.53 -3.17
N HIS A 230 -4.03 20.38 -2.50
CA HIS A 230 -2.83 19.89 -1.82
C HIS A 230 -1.76 19.45 -2.81
N LEU A 231 -2.13 18.74 -3.88
CA LEU A 231 -1.19 18.35 -4.94
C LEU A 231 -0.53 19.58 -5.57
N GLN A 232 -1.28 20.66 -5.82
CA GLN A 232 -0.73 21.92 -6.36
C GLN A 232 0.31 22.56 -5.44
N ARG A 233 0.27 22.27 -4.13
CA ARG A 233 1.25 22.74 -3.14
C ARG A 233 2.43 21.79 -2.97
N GLY A 234 2.55 20.75 -3.80
CA GLY A 234 3.58 19.73 -3.68
C GLY A 234 3.34 18.76 -2.50
N GLN A 235 2.10 18.64 -2.04
CA GLN A 235 1.74 17.81 -0.89
C GLN A 235 0.99 16.56 -1.39
N PRO A 236 1.64 15.37 -1.41
CA PRO A 236 0.95 14.13 -1.72
C PRO A 236 -0.12 13.86 -0.67
N VAL A 237 -1.20 13.19 -1.09
CA VAL A 237 -2.36 12.90 -0.25
C VAL A 237 -2.53 11.39 -0.13
N VAL A 238 -2.67 10.88 1.08
CA VAL A 238 -3.07 9.49 1.32
C VAL A 238 -4.58 9.44 1.54
N ALA A 239 -5.29 8.65 0.74
CA ALA A 239 -6.74 8.47 0.86
C ALA A 239 -7.08 6.99 1.13
N LEU A 240 -8.12 6.74 1.92
CA LEU A 240 -8.60 5.38 2.23
C LEU A 240 -9.75 5.00 1.30
N LEU A 241 -9.55 4.06 0.38
CA LEU A 241 -10.56 3.61 -0.58
C LEU A 241 -11.04 2.21 -0.24
N ASP A 242 -12.26 1.83 -0.62
CA ASP A 242 -12.67 0.42 -0.58
C ASP A 242 -11.75 -0.40 -1.50
N GLY A 243 -10.95 -1.29 -0.91
CA GLY A 243 -10.00 -2.12 -1.65
C GLY A 243 -10.67 -3.03 -2.68
N ARG A 244 -11.95 -3.39 -2.50
CA ARG A 244 -12.71 -4.22 -3.44
C ARG A 244 -13.05 -3.49 -4.74
N ALA A 245 -13.13 -2.16 -4.66
CA ALA A 245 -13.44 -1.31 -5.80
C ALA A 245 -12.18 -0.87 -6.56
N LEU A 246 -10.97 -1.20 -6.06
CA LEU A 246 -9.72 -0.85 -6.70
C LEU A 246 -9.39 -1.81 -7.86
N PRO A 247 -8.93 -1.30 -9.02
CA PRO A 247 -8.41 -2.12 -10.10
C PRO A 247 -7.27 -3.05 -9.69
N GLY A 248 -7.27 -4.28 -10.22
CA GLY A 248 -6.25 -5.28 -9.93
C GLY A 248 -6.39 -6.00 -8.59
N HIS A 249 -7.51 -5.82 -7.89
CA HIS A 249 -7.83 -6.53 -6.64
C HIS A 249 -8.88 -7.62 -6.90
N PRO A 250 -8.62 -8.89 -6.57
CA PRO A 250 -9.67 -9.90 -6.59
C PRO A 250 -10.66 -9.67 -5.44
N ALA A 251 -11.92 -10.03 -5.64
CA ALA A 251 -12.98 -9.83 -4.65
C ALA A 251 -12.69 -10.49 -3.28
N SER A 252 -11.81 -11.50 -3.24
CA SER A 252 -11.36 -12.19 -2.03
C SER A 252 -10.29 -11.44 -1.22
N ASP A 253 -9.50 -10.56 -1.84
CA ASP A 253 -8.32 -9.95 -1.21
C ASP A 253 -8.61 -8.54 -0.66
N GLY A 254 -9.70 -7.91 -1.10
CA GLY A 254 -10.14 -6.60 -0.62
C GLY A 254 -10.90 -6.66 0.71
N SER A 255 -10.33 -7.17 1.80
CA SER A 255 -10.97 -7.07 3.11
C SER A 255 -10.64 -5.74 3.79
N GLY A 256 -11.30 -4.67 3.36
CA GLY A 256 -11.34 -3.39 4.07
C GLY A 256 -10.76 -2.20 3.30
N ASP A 257 -10.59 -1.11 4.03
CA ASP A 257 -10.14 0.17 3.48
C ASP A 257 -8.64 0.13 3.20
N GLN A 258 -8.25 0.53 2.00
CA GLN A 258 -6.87 0.51 1.55
C GLN A 258 -6.33 1.93 1.37
N PRO A 259 -5.17 2.26 1.96
CA PRO A 259 -4.51 3.53 1.69
C PRO A 259 -3.94 3.52 0.27
N VAL A 260 -4.29 4.54 -0.51
CA VAL A 260 -3.61 4.87 -1.77
C VAL A 260 -2.92 6.22 -1.63
N VAL A 261 -1.76 6.37 -2.27
CA VAL A 261 -1.05 7.65 -2.32
C VAL A 261 -1.43 8.36 -3.61
N VAL A 262 -2.24 9.40 -3.51
CA VAL A 262 -2.54 10.28 -4.65
C VAL A 262 -1.32 11.17 -4.90
N ILE A 263 -0.75 11.02 -6.09
CA ILE A 263 0.51 11.64 -6.51
C ILE A 263 0.32 12.64 -7.65
N GLY A 264 -0.84 12.67 -8.27
CA GLY A 264 -1.09 13.57 -9.39
C GLY A 264 -2.55 13.66 -9.78
N THR A 265 -2.83 14.46 -10.80
CA THR A 265 -4.18 14.67 -11.31
C THR A 265 -4.13 15.16 -12.76
N THR A 266 -5.17 14.83 -13.51
CA THR A 266 -5.53 15.43 -14.79
C THR A 266 -6.76 16.31 -14.61
N THR A 267 -7.45 16.68 -15.69
CA THR A 267 -8.71 17.43 -15.61
C THR A 267 -9.82 16.65 -14.91
N ASP A 268 -9.94 15.36 -15.19
CA ASP A 268 -11.07 14.53 -14.77
C ASP A 268 -10.65 13.26 -14.01
N GLU A 269 -9.34 13.12 -13.71
CA GLU A 269 -8.79 11.92 -13.10
C GLU A 269 -7.76 12.24 -12.00
N LEU A 270 -7.58 11.29 -11.10
CA LEU A 270 -6.54 11.26 -10.09
C LEU A 270 -5.52 10.17 -10.41
N ILE A 271 -4.24 10.52 -10.28
CA ILE A 271 -3.10 9.62 -10.46
C ILE A 271 -2.64 9.18 -9.09
N TYR A 272 -2.53 7.87 -8.87
CA TYR A 272 -2.19 7.30 -7.56
C TYR A 272 -1.16 6.17 -7.65
N ALA A 273 -0.53 5.92 -6.51
CA ALA A 273 0.28 4.75 -6.24
C ALA A 273 -0.42 3.87 -5.20
N ASP A 274 -0.52 2.58 -5.48
CA ASP A 274 -1.11 1.58 -4.61
C ASP A 274 0.01 0.81 -3.86
N PRO A 275 0.16 1.00 -2.54
CA PRO A 275 1.20 0.36 -1.73
C PRO A 275 1.04 -1.16 -1.58
N SER A 276 -0.10 -1.73 -1.97
CA SER A 276 -0.35 -3.17 -1.82
C SER A 276 0.33 -4.02 -2.91
N PHE A 277 0.73 -3.40 -4.02
CA PHE A 277 1.57 -4.03 -5.05
C PHE A 277 3.02 -4.17 -4.58
N SER A 278 3.66 -5.28 -4.97
CA SER A 278 5.09 -5.53 -4.70
C SER A 278 6.03 -5.05 -5.81
N SER A 279 5.47 -4.68 -6.95
CA SER A 279 6.18 -4.24 -8.15
C SER A 279 5.65 -2.92 -8.66
N SER A 280 6.42 -2.27 -9.55
CA SER A 280 6.08 -0.97 -10.17
C SER A 280 4.73 -0.93 -10.89
N LEU A 281 4.04 -2.07 -11.05
CA LEU A 281 2.67 -2.17 -11.53
C LEU A 281 1.68 -1.36 -10.67
N GLY A 282 1.97 -1.15 -9.39
CA GLY A 282 1.14 -0.32 -8.51
C GLY A 282 1.36 1.18 -8.63
N TYR A 283 2.27 1.65 -9.49
CA TYR A 283 2.63 3.06 -9.60
C TYR A 283 2.00 3.73 -10.81
N GLY A 284 1.50 4.96 -10.64
CA GLY A 284 0.99 5.76 -11.76
C GLY A 284 -0.35 5.27 -12.31
N LEU A 285 -1.15 4.65 -11.44
CA LEU A 285 -2.51 4.21 -11.75
C LEU A 285 -3.45 5.41 -11.83
N VAL A 286 -4.54 5.27 -12.57
CA VAL A 286 -5.53 6.34 -12.77
C VAL A 286 -6.91 5.85 -12.41
N LEU A 287 -7.65 6.72 -11.71
CA LEU A 287 -9.09 6.61 -11.52
C LEU A 287 -9.74 7.91 -12.00
N ALA A 288 -10.84 7.78 -12.75
CA ALA A 288 -11.71 8.91 -13.02
C ALA A 288 -12.26 9.46 -11.69
N ASP A 289 -12.52 10.76 -11.62
CA ASP A 289 -13.03 11.42 -10.41
C ASP A 289 -14.28 10.73 -9.84
N ALA A 290 -15.17 10.27 -10.73
CA ALA A 290 -16.40 9.57 -10.35
C ALA A 290 -16.12 8.22 -9.68
N ASP A 291 -15.19 7.44 -10.23
CA ASP A 291 -14.83 6.11 -9.72
C ASP A 291 -14.05 6.22 -8.42
N PHE A 292 -13.11 7.16 -8.34
CA PHE A 292 -12.42 7.48 -7.10
C PHE A 292 -13.43 7.87 -6.02
N LEU A 293 -14.34 8.81 -6.29
CA LEU A 293 -15.34 9.24 -5.33
C LEU A 293 -16.30 8.11 -4.92
N ALA A 294 -16.64 7.20 -5.84
CA ALA A 294 -17.46 6.02 -5.54
C ALA A 294 -16.74 5.08 -4.56
N SER A 295 -15.49 4.69 -4.86
CA SER A 295 -14.68 3.83 -3.97
C SER A 295 -14.40 4.50 -2.61
N TRP A 296 -14.24 5.82 -2.60
CA TRP A 296 -13.92 6.59 -1.39
C TRP A 296 -15.14 6.79 -0.48
N ARG A 297 -16.36 6.75 -1.04
CA ARG A 297 -17.61 6.72 -0.29
C ARG A 297 -17.99 5.32 0.17
N ALA A 298 -17.56 4.28 -0.55
CA ALA A 298 -17.80 2.88 -0.19
C ALA A 298 -16.89 2.39 0.96
N ALA A 299 -15.78 3.10 1.21
CA ALA A 299 -14.88 2.83 2.34
C ALA A 299 -15.63 2.85 3.68
N THR A 300 -15.16 2.05 4.63
CA THR A 300 -15.64 1.94 6.01
C THR A 300 -15.64 3.30 6.71
N LEU A 301 -14.60 4.10 6.47
CA LEU A 301 -14.54 5.50 6.86
C LEU A 301 -14.58 6.38 5.60
N PRO A 302 -15.78 6.77 5.14
CA PRO A 302 -15.93 7.52 3.91
C PRO A 302 -15.13 8.82 3.93
N ARG A 303 -14.56 9.16 2.78
CA ARG A 303 -13.97 10.48 2.51
C ARG A 303 -12.85 10.88 3.49
N ARG A 304 -12.10 9.88 3.98
CA ARG A 304 -10.92 10.12 4.79
C ARG A 304 -9.65 10.19 3.96
N ALA A 305 -8.86 11.22 4.22
CA ALA A 305 -7.53 11.41 3.69
C ALA A 305 -6.63 12.23 4.63
N LEU A 306 -5.33 12.28 4.30
CA LEU A 306 -4.31 13.12 4.94
C LEU A 306 -3.34 13.64 3.88
N ALA A 307 -3.04 14.93 3.89
CA ALA A 307 -1.93 15.49 3.13
C ALA A 307 -0.63 15.38 3.92
N PHE A 308 0.51 15.33 3.23
CA PHE A 308 1.82 15.25 3.87
C PHE A 308 2.78 16.31 3.34
N THR A 309 3.66 16.77 4.22
CA THR A 309 4.81 17.60 3.90
C THR A 309 6.05 17.12 4.66
N SER A 310 7.23 17.60 4.29
CA SER A 310 8.44 17.37 5.09
C SER A 310 8.29 17.99 6.48
N ARG A 311 8.72 17.27 7.53
CA ARG A 311 8.72 17.81 8.89
C ARG A 311 9.63 19.06 8.94
N PRO A 312 9.15 20.20 9.47
CA PRO A 312 10.00 21.37 9.66
C PRO A 312 11.21 21.00 10.52
N ARG A 313 12.42 21.37 10.06
CA ARG A 313 13.61 21.25 10.90
C ARG A 313 13.45 22.22 12.07
N PRO A 314 13.63 21.78 13.32
CA PRO A 314 13.75 22.71 14.43
C PRO A 314 14.85 23.70 14.07
N GLN A 315 14.57 25.00 14.19
CA GLN A 315 15.64 25.98 14.10
C GLN A 315 16.69 25.61 15.15
N ALA A 316 17.96 25.50 14.75
CA ALA A 316 19.02 25.20 15.68
C ALA A 316 18.92 26.19 16.84
N ARG A 317 18.87 25.69 18.08
CA ARG A 317 18.71 26.51 19.30
C ARG A 317 19.73 27.67 19.36
N GLN A 318 20.85 27.55 18.64
CA GLN A 318 21.93 28.54 18.52
C GLN A 318 21.60 29.73 17.60
N ALA A 319 20.64 29.62 16.67
CA ALA A 319 20.24 30.72 15.80
C ALA A 319 19.53 31.85 16.57
N HIS A 320 18.99 31.58 17.76
CA HIS A 320 18.43 32.60 18.67
C HIS A 320 19.43 33.08 19.74
N MET A 321 20.63 32.49 19.84
CA MET A 321 21.63 32.92 20.83
C MET A 321 22.56 34.03 20.34
N HIS A 322 22.46 34.45 19.06
CA HIS A 322 23.31 35.53 18.54
C HIS A 322 22.81 36.94 18.88
N ASP A 323 21.55 37.09 19.33
CA ASP A 323 20.95 38.39 19.70
C ASP A 323 20.20 38.35 21.05
N ALA A 324 20.54 37.42 21.94
CA ALA A 324 19.98 37.43 23.28
C ALA A 324 20.67 38.54 24.10
N GLU A 325 20.15 39.76 24.03
CA GLU A 325 20.52 40.82 24.96
C GLU A 325 20.15 40.35 26.38
N PRO A 326 21.09 40.44 27.36
CA PRO A 326 20.79 39.99 28.72
C PRO A 326 19.56 40.75 29.24
N PRO A 327 18.65 40.08 29.97
CA PRO A 327 17.52 40.79 30.55
C PRO A 327 18.03 41.96 31.40
N PRO A 328 17.35 43.12 31.39
CA PRO A 328 17.78 44.25 32.19
C PRO A 328 17.93 43.80 33.64
N VAL A 329 19.05 44.17 34.26
CA VAL A 329 19.30 43.90 35.68
C VAL A 329 18.18 44.57 36.46
N ILE A 330 17.23 43.79 36.97
CA ILE A 330 16.22 44.30 37.90
C ILE A 330 16.97 44.59 39.20
N PRO A 331 17.14 45.88 39.61
CA PRO A 331 17.78 46.17 40.87
C PRO A 331 16.98 45.51 41.99
N ARG A 332 17.64 44.72 42.83
CA ARG A 332 17.04 44.26 44.08
C ARG A 332 16.59 45.50 44.84
N LEU A 333 15.29 45.64 45.06
CA LEU A 333 14.74 46.58 46.03
C LEU A 333 15.45 46.30 47.36
N THR A 334 16.34 47.20 47.76
CA THR A 334 16.87 47.23 49.12
C THR A 334 15.67 47.29 50.06
N ALA A 335 15.65 46.39 51.04
CA ALA A 335 14.57 46.33 52.01
C ALA A 335 14.41 47.71 52.66
N THR A 336 13.28 48.37 52.39
CA THR A 336 12.90 49.61 53.06
C THR A 336 12.80 49.29 54.56
N PRO A 337 13.42 50.06 55.47
CA PRO A 337 13.28 49.83 56.90
C PRO A 337 11.79 49.88 57.27
N ARG A 338 11.32 48.78 57.87
CA ARG A 338 9.94 48.61 58.32
C ARG A 338 9.61 49.73 59.32
N PRO A 339 8.60 50.60 59.08
CA PRO A 339 8.18 51.56 60.09
C PRO A 339 7.56 50.82 61.28
N THR A 340 7.98 51.21 62.48
CA THR A 340 7.45 50.75 63.76
C THR A 340 5.94 50.94 63.81
N PRO A 341 5.13 49.92 64.15
CA PRO A 341 3.68 50.06 64.17
C PRO A 341 3.27 50.98 65.32
N THR A 342 2.64 52.11 65.00
CA THR A 342 1.89 52.91 65.96
C THR A 342 0.50 52.29 66.09
N LEU A 343 0.20 51.75 67.27
CA LEU A 343 -1.11 51.23 67.63
C LEU A 343 -2.13 52.37 67.77
N SER A 344 -3.27 52.26 67.09
CA SER A 344 -4.51 52.89 67.52
C SER A 344 -5.70 51.97 67.20
N PRO A 345 -6.69 51.87 68.11
CA PRO A 345 -7.55 50.70 68.22
C PRO A 345 -8.77 50.79 67.28
N SER A 346 -9.16 49.65 66.72
CA SER A 346 -10.51 49.43 66.16
C SER A 346 -11.35 48.59 67.13
N PRO A 347 -12.67 48.82 67.21
CA PRO A 347 -13.51 48.29 68.27
C PRO A 347 -13.81 46.79 68.11
N LEU A 348 -13.96 46.14 69.27
CA LEU A 348 -14.25 44.72 69.46
C LEU A 348 -15.62 44.32 68.90
N PRO A 349 -15.73 43.20 68.16
CA PRO A 349 -16.97 42.45 68.08
C PRO A 349 -17.11 41.49 69.27
N THR A 350 -18.33 41.45 69.80
CA THR A 350 -18.78 40.75 71.01
C THR A 350 -18.58 39.24 70.93
N VAL A 351 -18.02 38.66 71.98
CA VAL A 351 -17.85 37.20 72.20
C VAL A 351 -19.21 36.58 72.54
N GLN A 352 -19.61 35.54 71.83
CA GLN A 352 -20.59 34.54 72.32
C GLN A 352 -19.86 33.22 72.57
N PRO A 353 -20.04 32.57 73.74
CA PRO A 353 -19.27 31.39 74.11
C PRO A 353 -19.83 30.10 73.48
N THR A 354 -18.92 29.31 72.91
CA THR A 354 -19.07 27.89 72.56
C THR A 354 -19.02 27.00 73.82
N PRO A 355 -19.83 25.93 73.91
CA PRO A 355 -19.51 24.81 74.76
C PRO A 355 -18.86 23.66 73.98
N SER A 356 -17.69 23.29 74.51
CA SER A 356 -17.00 21.99 74.58
C SER A 356 -17.17 20.88 73.52
N ALA A 357 -15.99 20.38 73.16
CA ALA A 357 -15.71 19.21 72.36
C ALA A 357 -16.37 17.91 72.83
N VAL A 358 -16.72 17.06 71.86
CA VAL A 358 -16.76 15.61 72.02
C VAL A 358 -16.11 14.98 70.78
N ALA A 359 -15.02 14.24 71.01
CA ALA A 359 -14.43 13.35 70.03
C ALA A 359 -15.30 12.09 69.92
N VAL A 360 -15.68 11.71 68.70
CA VAL A 360 -16.23 10.38 68.41
C VAL A 360 -15.57 9.80 67.16
N VAL A 361 -15.29 8.52 67.33
CA VAL A 361 -14.47 7.56 66.58
C VAL A 361 -15.24 6.95 65.39
N LEU A 362 -14.48 6.60 64.34
CA LEU A 362 -14.73 5.67 63.21
C LEU A 362 -16.15 5.50 62.65
N GLN A 363 -16.27 5.60 61.31
CA GLN A 363 -16.55 4.41 60.49
C GLN A 363 -16.24 4.61 58.99
N THR A 364 -15.66 3.55 58.44
CA THR A 364 -15.29 3.26 57.05
C THR A 364 -16.50 3.00 56.15
N SER A 365 -16.41 3.39 54.88
CA SER A 365 -16.89 2.55 53.76
C SER A 365 -16.42 3.13 52.42
N VAL A 366 -15.42 2.47 51.83
CA VAL A 366 -15.03 2.60 50.43
C VAL A 366 -15.91 1.61 49.66
N ALA A 367 -16.67 2.10 48.67
CA ALA A 367 -17.39 1.27 47.73
C ALA A 367 -16.53 1.04 46.48
N MET A 368 -16.14 -0.21 46.22
CA MET A 368 -15.70 -0.68 44.91
C MET A 368 -16.86 -1.43 44.23
N PRO A 369 -17.07 -1.26 42.91
CA PRO A 369 -17.93 -2.15 42.12
C PRO A 369 -17.17 -3.43 41.70
N PRO A 370 -17.88 -4.55 41.47
CA PRO A 370 -17.30 -5.89 41.33
C PRO A 370 -16.77 -6.18 39.92
N PRO A 371 -15.86 -7.17 39.77
CA PRO A 371 -15.42 -7.68 38.48
C PRO A 371 -16.44 -8.70 37.93
N ASN A 372 -16.78 -8.56 36.63
CA ASN A 372 -17.46 -9.61 35.89
C ASN A 372 -16.48 -10.75 35.62
N THR A 373 -16.78 -11.90 36.20
CA THR A 373 -16.29 -13.21 35.81
C THR A 373 -17.29 -13.81 34.83
N ASP A 374 -16.86 -14.15 33.62
CA ASP A 374 -17.49 -15.20 32.83
C ASP A 374 -16.37 -15.81 31.97
N ASP A 375 -15.73 -16.84 32.53
CA ASP A 375 -14.93 -17.80 31.80
C ASP A 375 -15.44 -19.20 32.15
N GLU A 376 -15.58 -20.00 31.10
CA GLU A 376 -15.66 -21.46 31.07
C GLU A 376 -16.85 -22.18 31.72
N ALA A 377 -17.77 -22.61 30.85
CA ALA A 377 -18.21 -23.99 30.86
C ALA A 377 -18.12 -24.55 29.45
N ASP A 378 -17.10 -25.38 29.17
CA ASP A 378 -17.36 -26.61 28.43
C ASP A 378 -16.21 -27.62 28.58
N SER A 379 -16.56 -28.79 29.13
CA SER A 379 -15.71 -29.97 29.23
C SER A 379 -16.35 -31.12 28.46
N SER A 380 -15.81 -31.33 27.26
CA SER A 380 -15.20 -32.59 26.79
C SER A 380 -16.03 -33.86 26.46
N TRP A 381 -15.67 -34.41 25.28
CA TRP A 381 -15.63 -35.82 24.82
C TRP A 381 -16.89 -36.54 24.25
N VAL A 382 -16.87 -36.66 22.90
CA VAL A 382 -17.10 -37.85 22.04
C VAL A 382 -18.49 -38.53 22.00
N ILE A 383 -19.00 -38.75 20.78
CA ILE A 383 -19.37 -40.06 20.17
C ILE A 383 -20.54 -39.94 19.16
N LEU A 384 -20.27 -40.51 17.96
CA LEU A 384 -21.17 -41.15 16.98
C LEU A 384 -21.73 -40.40 15.75
N ALA A 385 -21.69 -41.20 14.68
CA ALA A 385 -21.98 -40.94 13.28
C ALA A 385 -23.38 -41.46 12.86
N ALA A 386 -23.70 -41.19 11.60
CA ALA A 386 -24.76 -41.77 10.75
C ALA A 386 -26.19 -41.23 10.99
N ALA A 387 -27.12 -41.16 10.03
CA ALA A 387 -27.19 -41.23 8.57
C ALA A 387 -28.66 -40.97 8.16
N GLY A 388 -28.91 -40.64 6.89
CA GLY A 388 -30.24 -40.72 6.24
C GLY A 388 -30.24 -39.88 4.95
N ALA A 389 -29.93 -40.43 3.76
CA ALA A 389 -30.78 -41.28 2.90
C ALA A 389 -32.13 -40.59 2.58
N LEU A 390 -32.63 -40.46 1.35
CA LEU A 390 -32.53 -41.31 0.15
C LEU A 390 -33.25 -40.57 -1.00
N LEU A 391 -32.76 -40.64 -2.25
CA LEU A 391 -33.65 -40.79 -3.41
C LEU A 391 -32.92 -41.59 -4.52
N VAL A 392 -33.52 -42.73 -4.82
CA VAL A 392 -33.16 -43.81 -5.75
C VAL A 392 -33.78 -43.44 -7.13
N VAL A 393 -33.23 -43.72 -8.31
CA VAL A 393 -33.37 -44.99 -9.06
C VAL A 393 -32.62 -44.85 -10.41
N THR A 394 -31.57 -45.66 -10.55
CA THR A 394 -31.06 -46.45 -11.70
C THR A 394 -31.27 -46.01 -13.16
N PHE A 395 -30.18 -46.07 -13.94
CA PHE A 395 -30.18 -46.88 -15.16
C PHE A 395 -28.90 -47.71 -15.29
N LEU A 396 -29.09 -48.98 -15.67
CA LEU A 396 -28.18 -50.11 -15.58
C LEU A 396 -27.28 -50.27 -16.82
N PHE A 397 -26.04 -50.70 -16.54
CA PHE A 397 -25.25 -51.77 -17.21
C PHE A 397 -24.74 -51.69 -18.65
N ARG A 398 -23.52 -52.27 -18.75
CA ARG A 398 -22.72 -52.80 -19.88
C ARG A 398 -21.81 -51.76 -20.54
N ARG A 399 -20.49 -51.97 -20.64
CA ARG A 399 -19.74 -53.23 -20.80
C ARG A 399 -18.25 -53.00 -20.50
N ARG A 400 -17.65 -53.86 -19.67
CA ARG A 400 -16.19 -54.10 -19.64
C ARG A 400 -15.81 -55.12 -20.71
N ARG A 401 -14.70 -54.87 -21.42
CA ARG A 401 -13.59 -55.79 -21.80
C ARG A 401 -12.89 -55.19 -23.03
N ALA A 402 -11.67 -54.70 -22.86
CA ALA A 402 -10.42 -55.46 -23.00
C ALA A 402 -10.13 -55.84 -24.46
N HIS A 403 -9.14 -55.16 -25.05
CA HIS A 403 -8.16 -55.77 -25.95
C HIS A 403 -6.97 -54.82 -26.18
N ARG A 404 -5.81 -55.29 -25.72
CA ARG A 404 -4.43 -55.06 -26.20
C ARG A 404 -3.84 -53.66 -26.17
#